data_AF-A0A5C8TAD9-F1
#
_entry.id   AF-A0A5C8TAD9-F1
#
_cell.length_a   1.000
_cell.length_b   1.000
_cell.length_c   1.000
_cell.angle_alpha   90.00
_cell.angle_beta   90.00
_cell.angle_gamma   90.00
#
_symmetry.space_group_name_H-M   'P 1'
#
loop_
_entity.id
_entity.type
_entity.pdbx_description
1 polymer ?
#
loop_
_entity_poly.entity_id
_entity_poly.type
_entity_poly.pdbx_seq_one_letter_code
_entity_poly.pdbx_strand_id
1 'polypeptide(L)'
;MFRRRPEARPAPGDRLVDVYVAGAVVRVPEGASAAAAVLLSGAPAIRTTPVSGAPRLPYCMIGICFDCLAEIDGVANRQACLVPVAPGMRIEPQQGPRAARPHHNAPEAA
;
A
#
# COMPACT_ATOMS: atom_id res chain seq x y z
N MET A 1 2.44 20.67 14.00
CA MET A 1 2.37 20.79 12.52
C MET A 1 3.64 20.18 11.95
N PHE A 2 3.56 18.98 11.37
CA PHE A 2 4.74 18.30 10.84
C PHE A 2 5.18 18.99 9.54
N ARG A 3 6.34 19.67 9.57
CA ARG A 3 6.96 20.20 8.35
C ARG A 3 7.73 19.08 7.66
N ARG A 4 7.69 19.02 6.33
CA ARG A 4 8.55 18.12 5.56
C ARG A 4 10.00 18.45 5.86
N ARG A 5 10.78 17.42 6.18
CA ARG A 5 12.24 17.55 6.27
C ARG A 5 12.81 17.84 4.88
N PRO A 6 13.72 18.82 4.73
CA PRO A 6 14.37 19.11 3.45
C PRO A 6 15.05 17.87 2.85
N GLU A 7 15.54 16.97 3.70
CA GLU A 7 16.22 15.73 3.33
C GLU A 7 15.26 14.63 2.84
N ALA A 8 13.94 14.80 3.06
CA ALA A 8 12.92 13.93 2.47
C ALA A 8 12.61 14.32 1.00
N ARG A 9 13.29 15.36 0.47
CA ARG A 9 13.28 15.66 -0.96
C ARG A 9 14.14 14.61 -1.68
N PRO A 10 13.73 14.13 -2.86
CA PRO A 10 14.56 13.27 -3.70
C PRO A 10 15.96 13.88 -3.85
N ALA A 11 17.00 13.06 -3.73
CA ALA A 11 18.36 13.52 -3.89
C ALA A 11 18.58 14.01 -5.35
N PRO A 12 19.49 14.96 -5.58
CA PRO A 12 19.90 15.31 -6.94
C PRO A 12 20.39 14.05 -7.67
N GLY A 13 19.64 13.60 -8.68
CA GLY A 13 19.92 12.37 -9.45
C GLY A 13 18.88 11.26 -9.29
N ASP A 14 17.99 11.33 -8.31
CA ASP A 14 16.91 10.34 -8.17
C ASP A 14 15.92 10.45 -9.34
N ARG A 15 15.70 9.34 -10.04
CA ARG A 15 14.66 9.27 -11.06
C ARG A 15 13.30 9.24 -10.38
N LEU A 16 12.44 10.19 -10.73
CA LEU A 16 11.05 10.20 -10.27
C LEU A 16 10.15 9.43 -11.24
N VAL A 17 9.22 8.68 -10.69
CA VAL A 17 8.21 7.91 -11.44
C VAL A 17 6.82 8.28 -10.95
N ASP A 18 5.87 8.23 -11.88
CA ASP A 18 4.45 8.39 -11.54
C ASP A 18 3.85 7.02 -11.24
N VAL A 19 3.12 6.96 -10.14
CA VAL A 19 2.25 5.83 -9.77
C VAL A 19 0.86 6.34 -9.50
N TYR A 20 -0.13 5.45 -9.49
CA TYR A 20 -1.51 5.76 -9.19
C TYR A 20 -1.87 5.20 -7.82
N VAL A 21 -2.32 6.04 -6.90
CA VAL A 21 -2.83 5.63 -5.59
C VAL A 21 -4.30 5.99 -5.51
N ALA A 22 -5.19 5.00 -5.43
CA ALA A 22 -6.64 5.23 -5.47
C ALA A 22 -7.07 6.11 -6.66
N GLY A 23 -6.49 5.85 -7.84
CA GLY A 23 -6.67 6.67 -9.04
C GLY A 23 -5.96 8.03 -9.08
N ALA A 24 -5.40 8.53 -7.97
CA ALA A 24 -4.65 9.78 -7.94
C ALA A 24 -3.18 9.59 -8.33
N VAL A 25 -2.65 10.48 -9.18
CA VAL A 25 -1.24 10.44 -9.57
C VAL A 25 -0.35 10.90 -8.42
N VAL A 26 0.63 10.09 -8.05
CA VAL A 26 1.63 10.39 -7.02
C VAL A 26 3.01 10.22 -7.62
N ARG A 27 3.84 11.27 -7.47
CA ARG A 27 5.22 11.26 -7.93
C ARG A 27 6.17 10.87 -6.80
N VAL A 28 6.97 9.84 -7.03
CA VAL A 28 7.87 9.23 -6.03
C VAL A 28 9.22 8.87 -6.63
N PRO A 29 10.31 8.78 -5.83
CA PRO A 29 11.55 8.17 -6.29
C PRO A 29 11.32 6.74 -6.77
N GLU A 30 11.94 6.38 -7.89
CA GLU A 30 11.97 5.00 -8.36
C GLU A 30 12.55 4.08 -7.28
N GLY A 31 11.95 2.91 -7.09
CA GLY A 31 12.40 1.95 -6.08
C GLY A 31 11.99 2.31 -4.64
N ALA A 32 11.39 3.49 -4.38
CA ALA A 32 10.72 3.75 -3.11
C ALA A 32 9.61 2.73 -2.86
N SER A 33 9.20 2.53 -1.61
CA SER A 33 8.12 1.59 -1.32
C SER A 33 6.76 2.13 -1.80
N ALA A 34 5.86 1.23 -2.22
CA ALA A 34 4.47 1.55 -2.52
C ALA A 34 3.77 2.20 -1.30
N ALA A 35 4.18 1.82 -0.08
CA ALA A 35 3.75 2.46 1.14
C ALA A 35 4.14 3.95 1.22
N ALA A 36 5.33 4.33 0.75
CA ALA A 36 5.73 5.73 0.69
C ALA A 36 4.84 6.52 -0.28
N ALA A 37 4.51 5.94 -1.44
CA ALA A 37 3.56 6.55 -2.37
C ALA A 37 2.19 6.78 -1.73
N VAL A 38 1.69 5.81 -0.97
CA VAL A 38 0.42 5.95 -0.25
C VAL A 38 0.46 7.08 0.77
N LEU A 39 1.51 7.18 1.58
CA LEU A 39 1.64 8.28 2.55
C LEU A 39 1.73 9.64 1.84
N LEU A 40 2.40 9.71 0.69
CA LEU A 40 2.52 10.93 -0.11
C LEU A 40 1.21 11.33 -0.81
N SER A 41 0.33 10.36 -1.10
CA SER A 41 -0.99 10.61 -1.71
C SER A 41 -1.94 11.39 -0.79
N GLY A 42 -1.70 11.36 0.52
CA GLY A 42 -2.64 11.90 1.51
C GLY A 42 -3.89 11.05 1.72
N ALA A 43 -3.92 9.81 1.21
CA ALA A 43 -5.03 8.89 1.42
C ALA A 43 -5.31 8.69 2.93
N PRO A 44 -6.60 8.66 3.35
CA PRO A 44 -6.96 8.49 4.76
C PRO A 44 -6.76 7.05 5.26
N ALA A 45 -6.74 6.08 4.36
CA ALA A 45 -6.53 4.66 4.61
C ALA A 45 -6.05 3.95 3.34
N ILE A 46 -5.35 2.83 3.49
CA ILE A 46 -5.01 1.89 2.41
C ILE A 46 -5.79 0.57 2.51
N ARG A 47 -6.46 0.35 3.64
CA ARG A 47 -7.33 -0.79 3.91
C ARG A 47 -8.17 -0.53 5.15
N THR A 48 -9.15 -1.39 5.37
CA THR A 48 -9.77 -1.59 6.67
C THR A 48 -9.38 -2.94 7.28
N THR A 49 -9.45 -3.08 8.60
CA THR A 49 -9.28 -4.38 9.25
C THR A 49 -10.49 -5.27 8.99
N PRO A 50 -10.32 -6.58 8.78
CA PRO A 50 -11.43 -7.46 8.39
C PRO A 50 -12.47 -7.66 9.50
N VAL A 51 -12.09 -7.48 10.77
CA VAL A 51 -12.99 -7.69 11.92
C VAL A 51 -13.69 -6.41 12.34
N SER A 52 -12.93 -5.34 12.61
CA SER A 52 -13.48 -4.10 13.17
C SER A 52 -13.72 -2.99 12.15
N GLY A 53 -13.33 -3.18 10.89
CA GLY A 53 -13.42 -2.14 9.86
C GLY A 53 -12.49 -0.94 10.11
N ALA A 54 -11.53 -1.04 11.05
CA ALA A 54 -10.68 0.08 11.42
C ALA A 54 -9.74 0.47 10.25
N PRO A 55 -9.65 1.76 9.89
CA PRO A 55 -8.77 2.21 8.82
C PRO A 55 -7.30 2.00 9.22
N ARG A 56 -6.47 1.58 8.26
CA ARG A 56 -5.03 1.43 8.45
C ARG A 56 -4.25 2.15 7.35
N LEU A 57 -3.08 2.66 7.73
CA LEU A 57 -2.08 3.26 6.86
C LEU A 57 -0.71 2.64 7.14
N PRO A 58 0.23 2.71 6.19
CA PRO A 58 1.49 1.97 6.28
C PRO A 58 2.55 2.70 7.14
N TYR A 59 2.18 3.13 8.34
CA TYR A 59 3.09 3.90 9.21
C TYR A 59 4.26 3.09 9.76
N CYS A 60 4.08 1.77 9.92
CA CYS A 60 5.07 0.92 10.61
C CYS A 60 6.37 0.77 9.81
N MET A 61 6.29 0.64 8.47
CA MET A 61 7.42 0.37 7.57
C MET A 61 8.32 -0.84 7.96
N ILE A 62 7.87 -1.73 8.85
CA ILE A 62 8.68 -2.84 9.38
C ILE A 62 8.61 -4.15 8.58
N GLY A 63 7.77 -4.23 7.53
CA GLY A 63 7.66 -5.45 6.72
C GLY A 63 6.93 -6.63 7.38
N ILE A 64 6.32 -6.47 8.56
CA ILE A 64 5.66 -7.59 9.26
C ILE A 64 4.34 -7.23 9.97
N CYS A 65 3.94 -5.96 10.03
CA CYS A 65 2.72 -5.56 10.75
C CYS A 65 1.42 -5.86 9.97
N PHE A 66 1.50 -6.09 8.66
CA PHE A 66 0.37 -6.29 7.72
C PHE A 66 -0.67 -5.15 7.65
N ASP A 67 -0.53 -4.06 8.37
CA ASP A 67 -1.44 -2.91 8.24
C ASP A 67 -1.36 -2.17 6.90
N CYS A 68 -0.31 -2.44 6.12
CA CYS A 68 -0.06 -1.87 4.81
C CYS A 68 -0.56 -2.73 3.63
N LEU A 69 -1.43 -3.72 3.87
CA LEU A 69 -1.95 -4.52 2.76
C LEU A 69 -2.71 -3.64 1.76
N ALA A 70 -2.37 -3.81 0.49
CA ALA A 70 -2.96 -3.14 -0.66
C ALA A 70 -3.19 -4.12 -1.80
N GLU A 71 -4.02 -3.72 -2.76
CA GLU A 71 -4.00 -4.29 -4.09
C GLU A 71 -2.98 -3.53 -4.94
N ILE A 72 -2.00 -4.24 -5.48
CA ILE A 72 -0.95 -3.63 -6.31
C ILE A 72 -0.95 -4.33 -7.66
N ASP A 73 -1.18 -3.57 -8.72
CA ASP A 73 -1.29 -4.07 -10.10
C ASP A 73 -2.24 -5.27 -10.24
N GLY A 74 -3.40 -5.20 -9.58
CA GLY A 74 -4.43 -6.26 -9.58
C GLY A 74 -4.13 -7.43 -8.63
N VAL A 75 -3.02 -7.41 -7.90
CA VAL A 75 -2.67 -8.45 -6.92
C VAL A 75 -3.02 -7.98 -5.52
N ALA A 76 -4.05 -8.57 -4.92
CA ALA A 76 -4.49 -8.29 -3.56
C ALA A 76 -3.50 -8.79 -2.48
N ASN A 77 -3.62 -8.25 -1.28
CA ASN A 77 -2.89 -8.62 -0.06
C ASN A 77 -1.36 -8.51 -0.21
N ARG A 78 -0.90 -7.45 -0.88
CA ARG A 78 0.52 -7.13 -1.00
C ARG A 78 0.93 -6.18 0.13
N GLN A 79 2.04 -6.48 0.80
CA GLN A 79 2.59 -5.60 1.83
C GLN A 79 3.26 -4.40 1.16
N ALA A 80 2.55 -3.27 1.07
CA ALA A 80 3.03 -2.10 0.32
C ALA A 80 4.40 -1.59 0.81
N CYS A 81 4.78 -1.84 2.07
CA CYS A 81 6.10 -1.45 2.58
C CYS A 81 7.27 -2.27 2.04
N LEU A 82 7.01 -3.44 1.44
CA LEU A 82 8.02 -4.31 0.84
C LEU A 82 8.02 -4.28 -0.69
N VAL A 83 7.08 -3.57 -1.31
CA VAL A 83 6.95 -3.51 -2.76
C VAL A 83 7.61 -2.23 -3.28
N PRO A 84 8.71 -2.30 -4.04
CA PRO A 84 9.28 -1.14 -4.70
C PRO A 84 8.37 -0.68 -5.85
N VAL A 85 8.21 0.63 -6.00
CA VAL A 85 7.41 1.25 -7.07
C VAL A 85 8.13 1.21 -8.41
N ALA A 86 7.33 1.05 -9.47
CA ALA A 86 7.73 1.14 -10.87
C ALA A 86 6.83 2.14 -11.61
N PRO A 87 7.28 2.72 -12.75
CA PRO A 87 6.46 3.64 -13.53
C PRO A 87 5.10 3.05 -13.90
N GLY A 88 4.02 3.81 -13.66
CA GLY A 88 2.65 3.43 -14.02
C GLY A 88 1.98 2.44 -13.07
N MET A 89 2.66 2.01 -12.00
CA MET A 89 2.11 1.08 -11.00
C MET A 89 0.81 1.61 -10.39
N ARG A 90 -0.16 0.73 -10.16
CA ARG A 90 -1.46 1.05 -9.54
C ARG A 90 -1.55 0.43 -8.15
N ILE A 91 -1.79 1.27 -7.15
CA ILE A 91 -1.87 0.92 -5.74
C ILE A 91 -3.27 1.30 -5.27
N GLU A 92 -4.12 0.29 -5.10
CA GLU A 92 -5.52 0.46 -4.74
C GLU A 92 -5.77 0.00 -3.29
N PRO A 93 -6.76 0.59 -2.59
CA PRO A 93 -7.10 0.16 -1.24
C PRO A 93 -7.49 -1.32 -1.20
N GLN A 94 -6.96 -2.08 -0.24
CA GLN A 94 -7.38 -3.47 -0.03
C GLN A 94 -8.81 -3.50 0.49
N GLN A 95 -9.68 -4.16 -0.29
CA GLN A 95 -11.07 -4.41 0.09
C GLN A 95 -11.21 -5.78 0.73
N GLY A 96 -11.77 -5.82 1.94
CA GLY A 96 -12.12 -7.05 2.65
C GLY A 96 -10.96 -8.02 2.91
N PRO A 97 -11.26 -9.19 3.49
CA PRO A 97 -10.29 -10.29 3.58
C PRO A 97 -10.05 -10.91 2.19
N ARG A 98 -8.87 -11.51 2.01
CA ARG A 98 -8.65 -12.41 0.87
C ARG A 98 -9.70 -13.52 0.89
N ALA A 99 -10.28 -13.85 -0.26
CA ALA A 99 -11.04 -15.07 -0.41
C ALA A 99 -10.15 -16.28 -0.02
N ALA A 100 -10.54 -16.98 1.04
CA ALA A 100 -9.88 -18.22 1.41
C ALA A 100 -10.13 -19.24 0.30
N ARG A 101 -9.07 -19.96 -0.11
CA ARG A 101 -9.31 -21.15 -0.92
C ARG A 101 -10.05 -22.15 -0.03
N PRO A 102 -11.09 -22.84 -0.54
CA PRO A 102 -11.68 -23.95 0.19
C PRO A 102 -10.56 -24.92 0.58
N HIS A 103 -10.43 -25.20 1.87
CA HIS A 103 -9.55 -26.28 2.31
C HIS A 103 -10.30 -27.58 2.07
N HIS A 104 -9.59 -28.61 1.60
CA HIS A 104 -10.16 -29.90 1.17
C HIS A 104 -10.95 -30.65 2.25
N ASN A 105 -10.89 -30.20 3.52
CA ASN A 105 -11.60 -30.78 4.66
C ASN A 105 -12.53 -29.77 5.37
N ALA A 106 -12.99 -28.72 4.69
CA ALA A 106 -13.98 -27.82 5.27
C ALA A 106 -15.30 -28.59 5.49
N PRO A 107 -15.86 -28.62 6.72
CA PRO A 107 -17.21 -29.13 6.89
C PRO A 107 -18.16 -28.28 6.05
N GLU A 108 -19.10 -28.94 5.37
CA GLU A 108 -20.09 -28.30 4.52
C GLU A 108 -20.87 -27.29 5.38
N ALA A 109 -20.81 -26.01 4.99
CA ALA A 109 -21.45 -24.94 5.75
C ALA A 109 -22.98 -25.15 5.73
N ALA A 110 -23.56 -25.35 6.92
CA ALA A 110 -25.00 -25.51 7.14
C ALA A 110 -25.79 -24.23 6.86
#